data_AF-A0A3D4IDQ7-F1
#
_entry.id   AF-A0A3D4IDQ7-F1
#
_cell.length_a   1.000
_cell.length_b   1.000
_cell.length_c   1.000
_cell.angle_alpha   90.00
_cell.angle_beta   90.00
_cell.angle_gamma   90.00
#
_symmetry.space_group_name_H-M   'P 1'
#
loop_
_entity.id
_entity.type
_entity.pdbx_description
1 polymer ?
#
loop_
_entity_poly.entity_id
_entity_poly.type
_entity_poly.pdbx_seq_one_letter_code
_entity_poly.pdbx_strand_id
1 'polypeptide(L)' 'MQKTQDLLDFGVERMIWILTRSQKIYVAEPNKPWMVVDWYTPVHVLSHVSIILADILEG' A
#
# COMPACT_ATOMS: atom_id res chain seq x y z
N MET A 1 -0.36 14.80 4.64
CA MET A 1 0.39 13.52 4.63
C MET A 1 1.54 13.50 5.65
N GLN A 2 1.48 14.28 6.74
CA GLN A 2 2.56 14.33 7.74
C GLN A 2 2.66 13.01 8.52
N LYS A 3 1.53 12.45 8.97
CA LYS A 3 1.47 11.13 9.65
C LYS A 3 2.08 9.97 8.87
N THR A 4 1.94 9.98 7.54
CA THR A 4 2.57 8.99 6.65
C THR A 4 4.09 9.09 6.74
N GLN A 5 4.63 10.30 6.65
CA GLN A 5 6.06 10.53 6.74
C GLN A 5 6.59 10.22 8.14
N ASP A 6 5.86 10.58 9.19
CA ASP A 6 6.23 10.28 10.58
C ASP A 6 6.36 8.76 10.79
N LEU A 7 5.40 7.96 10.29
CA LEU A 7 5.45 6.51 10.39
C LEU A 7 6.64 5.90 9.64
N LEU A 8 6.94 6.41 8.44
CA LEU A 8 8.13 5.99 7.69
C LEU A 8 9.42 6.33 8.45
N ASP A 9 9.48 7.49 9.09
CA ASP A 9 10.60 7.94 9.94
C ASP A 9 10.78 7.07 11.21
N PHE A 10 9.70 6.51 11.76
CA PHE A 10 9.74 5.56 12.87
C PHE A 10 10.26 4.16 12.49
N GLY A 11 10.70 3.97 11.24
CA GLY A 11 11.29 2.71 10.77
C GLY A 11 10.29 1.76 10.08
N VAL A 12 9.12 2.26 9.66
CA VAL A 12 8.19 1.47 8.84
C VAL A 12 8.78 1.27 7.45
N GLU A 13 9.06 0.02 7.09
CA GLU A 13 9.63 -0.35 5.79
C GLU A 13 8.67 -0.12 4.62
N ARG A 14 7.36 -0.29 4.86
CA ARG A 14 6.31 -0.13 3.85
C ARG A 14 4.97 0.18 4.48
N MET A 15 4.26 1.13 3.90
CA MET A 15 2.94 1.54 4.33
C MET A 15 1.95 1.40 3.16
N ILE A 16 0.84 0.70 3.42
CA ILE A 16 -0.17 0.36 2.41
C ILE A 16 -1.50 0.89 2.90
N TRP A 17 -2.03 1.91 2.22
CA TRP A 17 -3.34 2.48 2.49
C TRP A 17 -4.37 1.93 1.53
N ILE A 18 -5.49 1.48 2.06
CA ILE A 18 -6.62 1.00 1.29
C ILE A 18 -7.66 2.12 1.18
N LEU A 19 -7.89 2.59 -0.03
CA LEU A 19 -8.88 3.61 -0.34
C LEU A 19 -10.12 2.92 -0.93
N THR A 20 -11.01 2.46 -0.05
CA THR A 20 -12.18 1.64 -0.42
C THR A 20 -13.16 2.34 -1.36
N ARG A 21 -13.38 3.64 -1.20
CA ARG A 21 -14.32 4.41 -2.06
C ARG A 21 -13.88 4.48 -3.52
N SER A 22 -12.57 4.56 -3.75
CA SER A 22 -11.99 4.68 -5.09
C SER A 22 -11.37 3.38 -5.59
N GLN A 23 -11.46 2.30 -4.80
CA GLN A 23 -10.88 1.00 -5.13
C GLN A 23 -9.37 1.08 -5.44
N LYS A 24 -8.66 1.93 -4.68
CA LYS A 24 -7.22 2.17 -4.87
C LYS A 24 -6.42 1.72 -3.66
N ILE A 25 -5.18 1.35 -3.93
CA ILE A 25 -4.16 1.09 -2.93
C ILE A 25 -3.08 2.16 -3.08
N TYR A 26 -2.72 2.80 -1.99
CA TYR A 26 -1.61 3.73 -1.95
C TYR A 26 -0.44 3.11 -1.18
N VAL A 27 0.71 3.01 -1.85
CA VAL A 27 1.92 2.37 -1.33
C VAL A 27 2.99 3.44 -1.15
N ALA A 28 3.50 3.54 0.07
CA ALA A 28 4.61 4.40 0.42
C ALA A 28 5.73 3.57 1.05
N GLU A 29 6.94 3.80 0.58
CA GLU A 29 8.16 3.18 1.09
C GLU A 29 9.22 4.27 1.27
N PRO A 30 10.15 4.15 2.22
CA PRO A 30 11.28 5.06 2.33
C PRO A 30 12.11 5.03 1.04
N ASN A 31 12.60 6.20 0.60
CA ASN A 31 13.48 6.34 -0.56
C ASN A 31 12.91 5.85 -1.91
N LYS A 32 11.59 5.70 -2.02
CA LYS A 32 10.91 5.36 -3.27
C LYS A 32 9.75 6.34 -3.54
N PRO A 33 9.40 6.56 -4.82
CA PRO A 33 8.20 7.31 -5.16
C PRO A 33 6.98 6.59 -4.60
N TRP A 34 6.07 7.37 -4.02
CA TRP A 34 4.78 6.86 -3.56
C TRP A 34 3.91 6.53 -4.77
N MET A 35 3.21 5.40 -4.71
CA MET A 35 2.42 4.89 -5.82
C MET A 35 0.95 4.80 -5.42
N VAL A 36 0.06 5.12 -6.37
CA VAL A 36 -1.37 4.79 -6.28
C VAL A 36 -1.65 3.76 -7.37
N VAL A 37 -2.12 2.59 -6.96
CA VAL A 37 -2.45 1.49 -7.87
C VAL A 37 -3.90 1.07 -7.68
N ASP A 38 -4.44 0.41 -8.68
CA ASP A 38 -5.77 -0.17 -8.59
C ASP A 38 -5.75 -1.44 -7.72
N TRP A 39 -6.76 -1.66 -6.90
CA TRP A 39 -6.79 -2.80 -5.98
C TRP A 39 -7.01 -4.17 -6.66
N TYR A 40 -7.31 -4.16 -7.98
CA TYR A 40 -7.33 -5.31 -8.88
C TYR A 40 -5.93 -5.68 -9.39
N THR A 41 -4.90 -4.88 -9.05
CA THR A 41 -3.51 -5.17 -9.42
C THR A 41 -2.77 -5.85 -8.26
N PRO A 42 -1.82 -6.75 -8.56
CA PRO A 42 -1.01 -7.38 -7.53
C PRO A 42 -0.09 -6.34 -6.86
N VAL A 43 -0.17 -6.25 -5.53
CA VAL A 43 0.65 -5.38 -4.70
C VAL A 43 1.54 -6.22 -3.79
N HIS A 44 2.84 -5.91 -3.77
CA HIS A 44 3.78 -6.51 -2.84
C HIS A 44 3.53 -5.98 -1.42
N VAL A 45 3.12 -6.86 -0.51
CA VAL A 45 2.93 -6.54 0.92
C VAL A 45 4.17 -6.87 1.74
N LEU A 46 4.91 -7.90 1.34
CA LEU A 46 6.18 -8.32 1.92
C LEU A 46 7.15 -8.71 0.79
N SER A 47 8.42 -8.94 1.11
CA SER A 47 9.48 -9.23 0.12
C SER A 47 9.12 -10.33 -0.88
N HIS A 48 8.37 -11.35 -0.44
CA HIS A 48 7.96 -12.49 -1.27
C HIS A 48 6.44 -12.73 -1.27
N VAL A 49 5.66 -11.76 -0.82
CA VAL A 49 4.19 -11.89 -0.75
C VAL A 49 3.55 -10.76 -1.54
N SER A 50 2.78 -11.15 -2.56
CA SER A 50 1.92 -10.25 -3.33
C SER A 50 0.47 -10.65 -3.13
N ILE A 51 -0.39 -9.65 -3.04
CA ILE A 51 -1.84 -9.86 -2.94
C ILE A 51 -2.54 -9.05 -4.02
N ILE A 52 -3.68 -9.56 -4.50
CA ILE A 52 -4.71 -8.75 -5.15
C ILE A 52 -5.76 -8.51 -4.07
N LEU A 53 -6.04 -7.25 -3.76
CA LEU A 53 -6.88 -6.92 -2.61
C LEU A 53 -8.35 -7.25 -2.86
N ALA A 54 -8.81 -7.16 -4.11
CA ALA A 54 -10.15 -7.57 -4.53
C ALA A 54 -10.45 -9.03 -4.13
N ASP A 55 -9.51 -9.95 -4.36
CA ASP A 55 -9.66 -11.38 -4.02
C ASP A 55 -9.88 -11.63 -2.52
N ILE A 56 -9.46 -10.69 -1.66
CA ILE A 56 -9.59 -10.78 -0.20
C ILE A 56 -10.93 -10.19 0.27
N LEU A 57 -11.37 -9.10 -0.36
CA LEU A 57 -12.53 -8.33 0.08
C LEU A 57 -13.85 -8.79 -0.56
N GLU A 58 -13.79 -9.34 -1.77
CA GLU A 58 -14.94 -9.75 -2.59
C GLU A 58 -15.17 -11.28 -2.58
N GLY A 59 -14.44 -12.00 -1.71
CA GLY A 59 -14.51 -13.45 -1.54
C GLY A 59 -15.86 -13.96 -1.05
#